data_AF-A0A377DXU5-F1
#
_entry.id   AF-A0A377DXU5-F1
#
_cell.length_a   1.000
_cell.length_b   1.000
_cell.length_c   1.000
_cell.angle_alpha   90.00
_cell.angle_beta   90.00
_cell.angle_gamma   90.00
#
_symmetry.space_group_name_H-M   'P 1'
#
loop_
_entity.id
_entity.type
_entity.pdbx_description
1 polymer ?
#
loop_
_entity_poly.entity_id
_entity_poly.type
_entity_poly.pdbx_seq_one_letter_code
_entity_poly.pdbx_strand_id
1 'polypeptide(L)'
;MAIIWVLTSLVICVMNIGQLPHVIWSIFESAFGWQEAAGGAAGYTLSQAITNGFQRSMFSNEAGMGSTPNAAAAAASWPPHPAAQGIVQMIGIFIDTLVICTASAMLILLAGNGTTYMPLEGIQLIQKAMRVLMGFLGC
;
A
#
# COMPACT_ATOMS: atom_id res chain seq x y z
N MET A 1 14.83 6.47 -4.12
CA MET A 1 13.40 6.81 -3.99
C MET A 1 12.73 6.07 -2.85
N ALA A 2 12.74 4.73 -2.82
CA ALA A 2 12.11 3.95 -1.74
C ALA A 2 12.54 4.35 -0.31
N ILE A 3 13.85 4.50 -0.07
CA ILE A 3 14.37 4.87 1.26
C ILE A 3 13.82 6.23 1.73
N ILE A 4 13.87 7.25 0.88
CA ILE A 4 13.36 8.59 1.19
C ILE A 4 11.85 8.53 1.46
N TRP A 5 11.10 7.76 0.67
CA TRP A 5 9.67 7.60 0.84
C TRP A 5 9.30 6.97 2.18
N VAL A 6 9.96 5.85 2.52
CA VAL A 6 9.73 5.12 3.77
C VAL A 6 10.11 5.97 4.97
N LEU A 7 11.22 6.71 4.91
CA LEU A 7 11.62 7.62 5.99
C LEU A 7 10.60 8.74 6.20
N THR A 8 10.16 9.40 5.13
CA THR A 8 9.15 10.47 5.22
C THR A 8 7.83 9.95 5.77
N SER A 9 7.36 8.79 5.29
CA SER A 9 6.15 8.14 5.81
C SER A 9 6.28 7.80 7.29
N LEU A 10 7.42 7.24 7.70
CA LEU A 10 7.68 6.88 9.09
C LEU A 10 7.69 8.11 10.01
N VAL A 11 8.31 9.22 9.60
CA VAL A 11 8.27 10.48 10.34
C VAL A 11 6.83 10.96 10.53
N ILE A 12 6.03 10.96 9.46
CA ILE A 12 4.61 11.38 9.53
C ILE A 12 3.79 10.46 10.43
N CYS A 13 4.02 9.15 10.37
CA CYS A 13 3.38 8.17 11.24
C CYS A 13 3.74 8.38 12.72
N VAL A 14 5.01 8.66 13.03
CA VAL A 14 5.46 8.95 14.40
C VAL A 14 4.85 10.26 14.91
N MET A 15 4.75 11.29 14.07
CA MET A 15 4.11 12.56 14.44
C MET A 15 2.61 12.39 14.76
N ASN A 16 1.96 11.38 14.19
CA ASN A 16 0.54 11.11 14.37
C ASN A 16 0.28 9.79 15.12
N ILE A 17 1.19 9.40 16.01
CA ILE A 17 1.15 8.09 16.69
C ILE A 17 -0.13 7.84 17.50
N GLY A 18 -0.80 8.90 17.97
CA GLY A 18 -2.08 8.78 18.67
C GLY A 18 -3.21 8.26 17.79
N GLN A 19 -3.16 8.46 16.47
CA GLN A 19 -4.19 8.03 15.53
C GLN A 19 -3.88 6.68 14.87
N LEU A 20 -2.62 6.20 14.97
CA LEU A 20 -2.18 4.93 14.41
C LEU A 20 -3.03 3.73 14.83
N PRO A 21 -3.35 3.53 16.13
CA PRO A 21 -4.17 2.40 16.56
C PRO A 21 -5.57 2.39 15.93
N HIS A 22 -6.18 3.57 15.76
CA HIS A 22 -7.49 3.69 15.13
C HIS A 22 -7.43 3.34 13.64
N VAL A 23 -6.39 3.80 12.92
CA VAL A 23 -6.20 3.44 11.51
C VAL A 23 -6.06 1.93 11.35
N ILE A 24 -5.24 1.29 12.18
CA ILE A 24 -5.07 -0.17 12.15
C ILE A 24 -6.41 -0.86 12.43
N TRP A 25 -7.16 -0.42 13.43
CA TRP A 25 -8.48 -0.99 13.74
C TRP A 25 -9.45 -0.87 12.56
N SER A 26 -9.50 0.28 11.90
CA SER A 26 -10.36 0.50 10.73
C SER A 26 -10.02 -0.45 9.57
N ILE A 27 -8.73 -0.77 9.36
CA ILE A 27 -8.31 -1.75 8.35
C ILE A 27 -8.87 -3.14 8.69
N PHE A 28 -8.76 -3.59 9.94
CA PHE A 28 -9.29 -4.89 10.35
C PHE A 28 -10.82 -4.94 10.29
N GLU A 29 -11.49 -3.87 10.70
CA GLU A 29 -12.95 -3.76 10.66
C GLU A 29 -13.48 -3.76 9.23
N SER A 30 -12.87 -3.00 8.31
CA SER A 30 -13.25 -3.02 6.89
C SER A 30 -12.86 -4.31 6.18
N ALA A 31 -11.80 -5.00 6.60
CA ALA A 31 -11.38 -6.26 5.99
C ALA A 31 -12.19 -7.48 6.46
N PHE A 32 -12.60 -7.50 7.73
CA PHE A 32 -13.30 -8.64 8.37
C PHE A 32 -14.71 -8.30 8.86
N GLY A 33 -15.26 -7.15 8.50
CA GLY A 33 -16.57 -6.68 8.92
C GLY A 33 -17.71 -7.57 8.40
N TRP A 34 -18.17 -8.50 9.24
CA TRP A 34 -19.29 -9.39 8.94
C TRP A 34 -20.63 -8.65 8.72
N GLN A 35 -20.75 -7.42 9.21
CA GLN A 35 -21.92 -6.56 9.01
C GLN A 35 -22.10 -6.14 7.54
N GLU A 36 -21.00 -6.02 6.79
CA GLU A 36 -20.98 -5.66 5.36
C GLU A 36 -21.16 -6.89 4.45
N ALA A 37 -20.81 -8.09 4.94
CA ALA A 37 -20.93 -9.33 4.19
C ALA A 37 -22.38 -9.84 4.05
N ALA A 38 -23.30 -9.44 4.91
CA ALA A 38 -24.67 -9.97 4.95
C ALA A 38 -25.67 -9.25 4.02
N GLY A 39 -25.35 -8.06 3.50
CA GLY A 39 -26.23 -7.28 2.63
C GLY A 39 -25.72 -7.23 1.19
N GLY A 40 -26.53 -7.63 0.20
CA GLY A 40 -26.10 -7.75 -1.22
C GLY A 40 -25.44 -6.51 -1.85
N ALA A 41 -25.72 -5.30 -1.36
CA ALA A 41 -25.03 -4.07 -1.79
C ALA A 41 -23.62 -3.93 -1.18
N ALA A 42 -23.43 -4.34 0.08
CA ALA A 42 -22.16 -4.28 0.79
C ALA A 42 -21.23 -5.45 0.42
N GLY A 43 -21.79 -6.63 0.09
CA GLY A 43 -21.04 -7.71 -0.54
C GLY A 43 -20.48 -7.33 -1.92
N TYR A 44 -21.20 -6.52 -2.69
CA TYR A 44 -20.72 -5.99 -3.97
C TYR A 44 -19.54 -5.01 -3.79
N THR A 45 -19.62 -4.11 -2.79
CA THR A 45 -18.50 -3.18 -2.50
C THR A 45 -17.28 -3.92 -1.94
N LEU A 46 -17.46 -4.96 -1.12
CA LEU A 46 -16.37 -5.79 -0.64
C LEU A 46 -15.70 -6.55 -1.81
N SER A 47 -16.49 -7.17 -2.68
CA SER A 47 -15.99 -7.86 -3.87
C SER A 47 -15.22 -6.91 -4.80
N GLN A 48 -15.73 -5.68 -4.99
CA GLN A 48 -15.01 -4.64 -5.72
C GLN A 48 -13.71 -4.22 -5.04
N ALA A 49 -13.72 -4.01 -3.72
CA ALA A 49 -12.52 -3.63 -2.96
C ALA A 49 -11.44 -4.70 -3.07
N ILE A 50 -11.81 -5.98 -2.94
CA ILE A 50 -10.93 -7.13 -3.13
C ILE A 50 -10.39 -7.17 -4.56
N THR A 51 -11.26 -7.07 -5.57
CA THR A 51 -10.87 -7.13 -6.98
C THR A 51 -9.93 -5.98 -7.35
N ASN A 52 -10.25 -4.75 -6.94
CA ASN A 52 -9.41 -3.57 -7.16
C ASN A 52 -8.08 -3.68 -6.41
N GLY A 53 -8.09 -4.26 -5.20
CA GLY A 53 -6.88 -4.54 -4.42
C GLY A 53 -5.96 -5.53 -5.12
N PHE A 54 -6.50 -6.65 -5.62
CA PHE A 54 -5.75 -7.63 -6.39
C PHE A 54 -5.18 -7.04 -7.68
N GLN A 55 -5.99 -6.31 -8.44
CA GLN A 55 -5.52 -5.66 -9.66
C GLN A 55 -4.37 -4.70 -9.38
N ARG A 56 -4.53 -3.80 -8.40
CA ARG A 56 -3.46 -2.85 -8.05
C ARG A 56 -2.21 -3.54 -7.52
N SER A 57 -2.34 -4.61 -6.75
CA SER A 57 -1.22 -5.41 -6.26
C SER A 57 -0.42 -6.01 -7.43
N MET A 58 -1.11 -6.65 -8.39
CA MET A 58 -0.48 -7.23 -9.58
C MET A 58 0.22 -6.19 -10.46
N PHE A 59 -0.30 -4.97 -10.55
CA PHE A 59 0.34 -3.87 -11.27
C PHE A 59 1.52 -3.24 -10.53
N SER A 60 1.56 -3.30 -9.18
CA SER A 60 2.64 -2.72 -8.38
C SER A 60 3.87 -3.64 -8.32
N ASN A 61 3.64 -4.94 -8.08
CA ASN A 61 4.71 -5.90 -7.81
C ASN A 61 4.99 -6.88 -8.97
N GLU A 62 4.23 -6.79 -10.08
CA GLU A 62 4.30 -7.70 -11.23
C GLU A 62 4.14 -9.20 -10.89
N ALA A 63 3.60 -9.54 -9.72
CA ALA A 63 3.42 -10.92 -9.29
C ALA A 63 2.47 -11.65 -10.24
N GLY A 64 2.96 -12.71 -10.88
CA GLY A 64 2.19 -13.52 -11.82
C GLY A 64 2.02 -12.93 -13.23
N MET A 65 2.61 -11.76 -13.52
CA MET A 65 2.61 -11.14 -14.87
C MET A 65 3.64 -11.75 -15.84
N GLY A 66 4.64 -12.47 -15.31
CA GLY A 66 5.65 -13.16 -16.14
C GLY A 66 6.72 -12.25 -16.76
N SER A 67 6.69 -10.93 -16.51
CA SER A 67 7.72 -9.95 -16.94
C SER A 67 8.98 -9.97 -16.07
N THR A 68 8.82 -10.15 -14.75
CA THR A 68 9.91 -10.15 -13.77
C THR A 68 11.00 -11.22 -14.02
N PRO A 69 10.68 -12.45 -14.48
CA PRO A 69 11.68 -13.44 -14.90
C PRO A 69 12.63 -12.96 -16.00
N ASN A 70 12.22 -12.05 -16.88
CA ASN A 70 13.09 -11.52 -17.94
C ASN A 70 14.26 -10.70 -17.36
N ALA A 71 13.97 -9.87 -16.34
CA ALA A 71 15.01 -9.13 -15.62
C ALA A 71 15.93 -10.05 -14.80
N ALA A 72 15.38 -11.10 -14.18
CA ALA A 72 16.21 -12.08 -13.47
C ALA A 72 17.08 -12.93 -14.40
N ALA A 73 16.63 -13.22 -15.62
CA ALA A 73 17.42 -13.94 -16.61
C ALA A 73 18.65 -13.14 -17.07
N ALA A 74 18.55 -11.81 -17.09
CA ALA A 74 19.67 -10.92 -17.40
C ALA A 74 20.62 -10.68 -16.20
N ALA A 75 20.21 -11.06 -14.98
CA ALA A 75 20.97 -10.80 -13.77
C ALA A 75 21.87 -12.00 -13.39
N ALA A 76 23.16 -11.73 -13.18
CA ALA A 76 24.07 -12.71 -12.60
C ALA A 76 23.64 -13.02 -11.16
N SER A 77 23.41 -14.30 -10.84
CA SER A 77 23.15 -14.75 -9.46
C SER A 77 24.40 -15.34 -8.84
N TRP A 78 24.57 -15.12 -7.54
CA TRP A 78 25.55 -15.82 -6.73
C TRP A 78 24.87 -16.39 -5.48
N PRO A 79 24.84 -17.72 -5.30
CA PRO A 79 25.29 -18.77 -6.22
C PRO A 79 24.50 -18.78 -7.54
N PRO A 80 25.08 -19.25 -8.67
CA PRO A 80 24.43 -19.29 -9.98
C PRO A 80 23.38 -20.41 -10.03
N HIS A 81 22.27 -20.18 -9.36
CA HIS A 81 21.17 -21.12 -9.24
C HIS A 81 19.84 -20.34 -9.36
N PRO A 82 18.86 -20.83 -10.12
CA PRO A 82 17.58 -20.12 -10.33
C PRO A 82 16.86 -19.78 -9.02
N ALA A 83 17.01 -20.61 -7.98
CA ALA A 83 16.46 -20.34 -6.65
C ALA A 83 17.03 -19.05 -6.02
N ALA A 84 18.29 -18.70 -6.28
CA ALA A 84 18.90 -17.48 -5.73
C ALA A 84 18.24 -16.23 -6.33
N GLN A 85 17.99 -16.22 -7.65
CA GLN A 85 17.22 -15.12 -8.27
C GLN A 85 15.76 -15.10 -7.81
N GLY A 86 15.14 -16.26 -7.63
CA GLY A 86 13.78 -16.35 -7.09
C GLY A 86 13.65 -15.71 -5.70
N ILE A 87 14.64 -15.91 -4.82
CA ILE A 87 14.67 -15.29 -3.48
C ILE A 87 14.79 -13.77 -3.58
N VAL A 88 15.68 -13.26 -4.45
CA VAL A 88 15.85 -11.82 -4.65
C VAL A 88 14.55 -11.18 -5.17
N GLN A 89 13.85 -11.83 -6.09
CA GLN A 89 12.55 -11.36 -6.59
C GLN A 89 11.46 -11.38 -5.51
N MET A 90 11.39 -12.44 -4.69
CA MET A 90 10.44 -12.51 -3.58
C MET A 90 10.69 -11.39 -2.55
N ILE A 91 11.97 -11.07 -2.26
CA ILE A 91 12.33 -9.94 -1.39
C ILE A 91 11.88 -8.61 -2.01
N GLY A 92 12.01 -8.45 -3.32
CA GLY A 92 11.51 -7.27 -4.03
C GLY A 92 10.00 -7.07 -3.83
N ILE A 93 9.22 -8.14 -4.03
CA ILE A 93 7.75 -8.12 -3.82
C ILE A 93 7.41 -7.82 -2.36
N PHE A 94 8.13 -8.42 -1.42
CA PHE A 94 7.96 -8.16 0.01
C PHE A 94 8.16 -6.68 0.34
N ILE A 95 9.24 -6.08 -0.14
CA ILE A 95 9.54 -4.67 0.11
C ILE A 95 8.48 -3.77 -0.55
N ASP A 96 8.10 -4.04 -1.80
CA ASP A 96 7.12 -3.23 -2.50
C ASP A 96 5.75 -3.26 -1.80
N THR A 97 5.22 -4.47 -1.55
CA THR A 97 3.86 -4.62 -1.05
C THR A 97 3.73 -4.34 0.46
N LEU A 98 4.64 -4.86 1.29
CA LEU A 98 4.51 -4.74 2.75
C LEU A 98 5.16 -3.48 3.33
N VAL A 99 6.14 -2.90 2.64
CA VAL A 99 6.81 -1.69 3.13
C VAL A 99 6.31 -0.47 2.38
N ILE A 100 6.42 -0.44 1.05
CA ILE A 100 6.14 0.77 0.27
C ILE A 100 4.64 1.02 0.12
N CYS A 101 3.86 0.01 -0.30
CA CYS A 101 2.41 0.15 -0.44
C CYS A 101 1.74 0.39 0.92
N THR A 102 2.14 -0.34 1.97
CA THR A 102 1.63 -0.13 3.33
C THR A 102 1.96 1.28 3.84
N ALA A 103 3.19 1.77 3.68
CA ALA A 103 3.55 3.14 4.04
C ALA A 103 2.67 4.19 3.34
N SER A 104 2.34 3.96 2.06
CA SER A 104 1.45 4.84 1.28
C SER A 104 -0.01 4.76 1.73
N ALA A 105 -0.51 3.56 2.02
CA ALA A 105 -1.85 3.35 2.54
C ALA A 105 -2.03 4.01 3.92
N MET A 106 -1.03 3.89 4.81
CA MET A 106 -1.06 4.53 6.12
C MET A 106 -1.16 6.06 6.00
N LEU A 107 -0.42 6.69 5.09
CA LEU A 107 -0.53 8.13 4.85
C LEU A 107 -1.92 8.54 4.37
N ILE A 108 -2.53 7.76 3.46
CA ILE A 108 -3.87 8.05 2.95
C ILE A 108 -4.92 7.90 4.06
N LEU A 109 -4.87 6.80 4.81
CA LEU A 109 -5.85 6.52 5.87
C LEU A 109 -5.74 7.50 7.03
N LEU A 110 -4.51 7.86 7.42
CA LEU A 110 -4.26 8.83 8.47
C LEU A 110 -4.75 10.24 8.08
N ALA A 111 -4.64 10.63 6.81
CA ALA A 111 -5.20 11.89 6.32
C ALA A 111 -6.75 11.87 6.18
N GLY A 112 -7.34 10.67 6.10
CA GLY A 112 -8.74 10.43 5.74
C GLY A 112 -9.76 10.57 6.87
N ASN A 113 -9.34 10.81 8.12
CA ASN A 113 -10.28 10.89 9.26
C ASN A 113 -11.14 12.17 9.31
N GLY A 114 -11.02 13.10 8.36
CA GLY A 114 -11.77 14.37 8.39
C GLY A 114 -12.05 15.07 7.06
N THR A 115 -11.74 14.47 5.91
CA THR A 115 -11.96 15.14 4.61
C THR A 115 -13.11 14.52 3.84
N THR A 116 -14.10 15.34 3.49
CA THR A 116 -15.16 15.02 2.53
C THR A 116 -14.56 14.36 1.28
N TYR A 117 -15.05 13.17 0.93
CA TYR A 117 -14.67 12.40 -0.24
C TYR A 117 -14.77 13.27 -1.50
N MET A 118 -13.65 13.88 -1.88
CA MET A 118 -13.47 14.40 -3.23
C MET A 118 -12.94 13.23 -4.07
N PRO A 119 -13.35 13.10 -5.34
CA PRO A 119 -12.86 12.05 -6.23
C PRO A 119 -11.43 12.39 -6.70
N LEU A 120 -10.47 12.45 -5.77
CA LEU A 120 -9.05 12.52 -6.09
C LEU A 120 -8.53 11.10 -6.19
N GLU A 121 -7.94 10.75 -7.33
CA GLU A 121 -7.37 9.44 -7.59
C GLU A 121 -5.83 9.50 -7.69
N GLY A 122 -5.19 8.37 -7.39
CA GLY A 122 -3.76 8.17 -7.63
C GLY A 122 -2.86 9.16 -6.87
N ILE A 123 -1.91 9.77 -7.59
CA ILE A 123 -0.86 10.62 -7.02
C ILE A 123 -1.45 11.87 -6.33
N GLN A 124 -2.55 12.42 -6.86
CA GLN A 124 -3.17 13.62 -6.31
C GLN A 124 -3.72 13.39 -4.89
N LEU A 125 -4.21 12.17 -4.62
CA LEU A 125 -4.70 11.78 -3.30
C LEU A 125 -3.55 11.76 -2.28
N ILE A 126 -2.40 11.19 -2.64
CA ILE A 126 -1.23 11.13 -1.77
C ILE A 126 -0.67 12.54 -1.51
N GLN A 127 -0.62 13.40 -2.53
CA GLN A 127 -0.19 14.79 -2.37
C GLN A 127 -1.12 15.57 -1.43
N LYS A 128 -2.43 15.36 -1.52
CA LYS A 128 -3.40 15.96 -0.58
C LYS A 128 -3.20 15.41 0.83
N ALA A 129 -3.05 14.11 0.99
CA ALA A 129 -2.80 13.47 2.28
C ALA A 129 -1.54 14.01 2.95
N MET A 130 -0.46 14.15 2.19
CA MET A 130 0.79 14.75 2.66
C MET A 130 0.62 16.20 3.12
N ARG A 131 -0.13 17.03 2.38
CA ARG A 131 -0.42 18.42 2.82
C ARG A 131 -1.22 18.47 4.12
N VAL A 132 -2.22 17.60 4.26
CA VAL A 132 -3.06 17.54 5.47
C VAL A 132 -2.22 17.12 6.68
N LEU A 133 -1.40 16.09 6.53
CA LEU A 133 -0.60 15.52 7.63
C LEU A 133 0.62 16.38 8.01
N MET A 134 1.21 17.09 7.05
CA MET A 134 2.32 18.00 7.30
C MET A 134 1.85 19.40 7.72
N GLY A 135 0.57 19.69 7.91
CA GLY A 135 0.05 21.05 8.16
C GLY A 135 0.67 21.86 9.31
N PHE A 136 1.49 21.27 10.19
CA PHE A 136 2.32 22.00 11.17
C PHE A 136 3.77 22.30 10.70
N LEU A 137 4.31 21.54 9.75
CA LEU A 137 5.66 21.70 9.17
C LEU A 137 5.64 22.13 7.68
N GLY A 138 4.48 22.13 7.03
CA GLY A 138 4.27 22.49 5.64
C GLY A 138 3.57 23.84 5.54
N CYS A 139 4.36 24.91 5.63
CA CYS A 139 3.97 26.21 5.11
C CYS A 139 3.82 26.15 3.58
#